data_AF-A0A9E4JER5-F1
#
_entry.id   AF-A0A9E4JER5-F1
#
_cell.length_a   1.000
_cell.length_b   1.000
_cell.length_c   1.000
_cell.angle_alpha   90.00
_cell.angle_beta   90.00
_cell.angle_gamma   90.00
#
_symmetry.space_group_name_H-M   'P 1'
#
loop_
_entity.id
_entity.type
_entity.pdbx_description
1 polymer ?
#
loop_
_entity_poly.entity_id
_entity_poly.type
_entity_poly.pdbx_seq_one_letter_code
_entity_poly.pdbx_strand_id
1 'polypeptide(L)'
;METWAGGCYHRPVSESETKRVLVADDEANIRRVLEAILRREGYDVVTAANGNEALERMNREINTVITDLKMPGLDGMSLLKKLSAEHPDVPVVMITAHGSVENAVEAVKLGAFDYLEKPFEQEQIRQLVAKAISTNALARRDVAPEPAGAAGRFRLVGQSTAIKQVYAVIDKVADTPSTVLVTGESGTGKELIARALHENSSRRGGPFIKINCAAIPKTLMESELFGYEKGAFTGAVGAKPGRFELAHEGTLFLDEIGEIPVEMQVKLLRVLQESEFERVGGIKTIKVDVRVVAATNRDLQAELLTGSFREDLYYRLNVVPIQLPPLRERTEDIPALVDHFVAKFNDRLKKRFVGVEPEAVERLVAYGWPGNIRELENVIERTMLFSEGPLIRLADLPAELQGPKSHTDRLEGRTPPERENRITGSRPAVGADKIGTADERAAGEGTLPPGAEVSSLKEAVRAETERVERELIQRALDETGGNVTQAARKLQISRKSLQTKMKELGLRDREGG
;
A
#
# COMPACT_ATOMS: atom_id res chain seq x y z
N MET A 1 37.82 -12.65 58.75
CA MET A 1 36.42 -12.94 58.42
C MET A 1 35.73 -11.60 58.19
N GLU A 2 35.81 -11.18 56.94
CA GLU A 2 35.43 -9.86 56.42
C GLU A 2 33.92 -9.82 56.16
N THR A 3 33.24 -8.84 56.72
CA THR A 3 31.83 -8.55 56.43
C THR A 3 31.75 -7.32 55.55
N TRP A 4 31.25 -7.57 54.34
CA TRP A 4 31.04 -6.62 53.26
C TRP A 4 29.97 -5.59 53.62
N ALA A 5 30.34 -4.31 53.62
CA ALA A 5 29.43 -3.17 53.60
C ALA A 5 29.88 -2.22 52.48
N GLY A 6 29.40 -2.47 51.27
CA GLY A 6 29.64 -1.65 50.08
C GLY A 6 28.31 -1.28 49.44
N GLY A 7 27.71 -0.19 49.90
CA GLY A 7 26.55 0.42 49.27
C GLY A 7 26.98 1.16 47.99
N CYS A 8 26.83 0.50 46.84
CA CYS A 8 26.87 1.14 45.53
C CYS A 8 25.45 1.18 44.98
N TYR A 9 24.76 2.31 45.18
CA TYR A 9 23.59 2.67 44.38
C TYR A 9 24.07 2.87 42.93
N HIS A 10 23.89 1.84 42.09
CA HIS A 10 23.95 2.00 40.64
C HIS A 10 22.75 2.85 40.22
N ARG A 11 23.02 4.13 39.90
CA ARG A 11 22.12 4.95 39.09
C ARG A 11 21.96 4.26 37.72
N PRO A 12 20.75 3.94 37.25
CA PRO A 12 20.58 3.66 35.83
C PRO A 12 20.75 4.99 35.07
N VAL A 13 21.81 5.08 34.28
CA VAL A 13 21.97 6.12 33.27
C VAL A 13 20.98 5.79 32.15
N SER A 14 19.81 6.42 32.18
CA SER A 14 19.03 6.66 30.97
C SER A 14 19.32 8.08 30.52
N GLU A 15 20.42 8.28 29.78
CA GLU A 15 20.53 9.48 28.94
C GLU A 15 19.45 9.37 27.87
N SER A 16 18.31 10.04 28.09
CA SER A 16 17.39 10.31 27.00
C SER A 16 18.15 11.20 26.02
N GLU A 17 18.45 10.72 24.82
CA GLU A 17 18.94 11.54 23.73
C GLU A 17 18.00 12.74 23.56
N THR A 18 18.43 13.92 24.00
CA THR A 18 17.67 15.16 23.85
C THR A 18 17.66 15.52 22.38
N LYS A 19 16.50 15.36 21.75
CA LYS A 19 16.31 15.63 20.32
C LYS A 19 16.45 17.11 20.03
N ARG A 20 17.32 17.47 19.08
CA ARG A 20 17.67 18.86 18.78
C ARG A 20 17.04 19.34 17.47
N VAL A 21 16.46 20.54 17.51
CA VAL A 21 15.77 21.19 16.38
C VAL A 21 16.48 22.51 16.06
N LEU A 22 16.83 22.72 14.79
CA LEU A 22 17.36 23.99 14.30
C LEU A 22 16.22 24.83 13.72
N VAL A 23 16.07 26.07 14.17
CA VAL A 23 15.06 27.03 13.71
C VAL A 23 15.75 28.22 13.03
N ALA A 24 15.54 28.40 11.73
CA ALA A 24 16.05 29.49 10.92
C ALA A 24 14.90 30.39 10.45
N ASP A 25 14.84 31.62 10.94
CA ASP A 25 13.80 32.60 10.55
C ASP A 25 14.40 33.99 10.78
N ASP A 26 14.12 34.99 9.96
CA ASP A 26 14.69 36.34 10.12
C ASP A 26 13.93 37.18 11.16
N GLU A 27 12.67 36.85 11.41
CA GLU A 27 11.82 37.49 12.42
C GLU A 27 12.12 36.97 13.84
N ALA A 28 12.71 37.85 14.67
CA ALA A 28 13.06 37.50 16.05
C ALA A 28 11.86 37.05 16.90
N ASN A 29 10.67 37.57 16.62
CA ASN A 29 9.46 37.19 17.34
C ASN A 29 9.04 35.75 17.01
N ILE A 30 9.12 35.35 15.74
CA ILE A 30 8.76 34.01 15.31
C ILE A 30 9.75 32.99 15.85
N ARG A 31 11.06 33.29 15.80
CA ARG A 31 12.08 32.44 16.44
C ARG A 31 11.79 32.19 17.91
N ARG A 32 11.45 33.23 18.68
CA ARG A 32 11.12 33.12 20.12
C ARG A 32 9.86 32.27 20.36
N VAL A 33 8.84 32.42 19.52
CA VAL A 33 7.59 31.65 19.63
C VAL A 33 7.87 30.17 19.34
N LEU A 34 8.57 29.87 18.25
CA LEU A 34 8.96 28.51 17.87
C LEU A 34 9.83 27.85 18.95
N GLU A 35 10.82 28.58 19.45
CA GLU A 35 11.68 28.14 20.55
C GLU A 35 10.87 27.80 21.81
N ALA A 36 9.94 28.66 22.22
CA ALA A 36 9.11 28.43 23.39
C ALA A 36 8.19 27.21 23.24
N ILE A 37 7.58 27.03 22.05
CA ILE A 37 6.73 25.87 21.75
C ILE A 37 7.55 24.59 21.82
N LEU A 38 8.70 24.54 21.14
CA LEU A 38 9.50 23.32 21.00
C LEU A 38 10.22 22.93 22.31
N ARG A 39 10.73 23.90 23.07
CA ARG A 39 11.31 23.62 24.40
C ARG A 39 10.28 23.06 25.37
N ARG A 40 9.02 23.50 25.30
CA ARG A 40 7.93 22.98 26.13
C ARG A 40 7.62 21.50 25.83
N GLU A 41 7.84 21.06 24.59
CA GLU A 41 7.72 19.65 24.18
C GLU A 41 8.97 18.81 24.51
N GLY A 42 10.00 19.40 25.12
CA GLY A 42 11.22 18.69 25.53
C GLY A 42 12.31 18.62 24.45
N TYR A 43 12.24 19.44 23.40
CA TYR A 43 13.29 19.55 22.40
C TYR A 43 14.37 20.57 22.81
N ASP A 44 15.62 20.28 22.46
CA ASP A 44 16.70 21.28 22.48
C ASP A 44 16.63 22.13 21.21
N VAL A 45 16.60 23.45 21.34
CA VAL A 45 16.35 24.35 20.19
C VAL A 45 17.55 25.22 19.94
N VAL A 46 18.08 25.15 18.71
CA VAL A 46 19.11 26.05 18.20
C VAL A 46 18.43 27.03 17.25
N THR A 47 18.63 28.33 17.45
CA THR A 47 18.05 29.36 16.58
C THR A 47 19.11 29.98 15.67
N ALA A 48 18.74 30.35 14.44
CA ALA A 48 19.54 31.09 13.48
C ALA A 48 18.70 32.22 12.85
N ALA A 49 19.29 33.38 12.60
CA ALA A 49 18.60 34.55 12.04
C ALA A 49 18.57 34.58 10.50
N ASN A 50 19.27 33.67 9.84
CA ASN A 50 19.32 33.54 8.37
C ASN A 50 19.89 32.15 7.98
N GLY A 51 19.83 31.82 6.69
CA GLY A 51 20.31 30.53 6.20
C GLY A 51 21.82 30.30 6.30
N ASN A 52 22.66 31.35 6.32
CA ASN A 52 24.10 31.18 6.49
C ASN A 52 24.44 30.78 7.92
N GLU A 53 23.84 31.45 8.90
CA GLU A 53 23.98 31.09 10.32
C GLU A 53 23.38 29.70 10.61
N ALA A 54 22.32 29.31 9.90
CA ALA A 54 21.74 27.97 10.00
C ALA A 54 22.74 26.89 9.53
N LEU A 55 23.45 27.12 8.41
CA LEU A 55 24.50 26.21 7.94
C LEU A 55 25.70 26.15 8.90
N GLU A 56 26.15 27.29 9.44
CA GLU A 56 27.27 27.33 10.39
C GLU A 56 26.96 26.57 11.68
N ARG A 57 25.70 26.63 12.13
CA ARG A 57 25.22 25.94 13.33
C ARG A 57 24.78 24.49 13.06
N MET A 58 24.82 24.05 11.80
CA MET A 58 24.45 22.69 11.43
C MET A 58 25.48 21.69 11.96
N ASN A 59 25.01 20.60 12.59
CA ASN A 59 25.84 19.52 13.10
C ASN A 59 25.06 18.20 13.09
N ARG A 60 25.74 17.08 13.38
CA ARG A 60 25.14 15.74 13.36
C ARG A 60 24.07 15.50 14.44
N GLU A 61 24.06 16.32 15.50
CA GLU A 61 23.10 16.19 16.60
C GLU A 61 21.73 16.78 16.25
N ILE A 62 21.63 17.61 15.21
CA ILE A 62 20.35 18.16 14.74
C ILE A 62 19.53 17.06 14.08
N ASN A 63 18.28 16.90 14.56
CA ASN A 63 17.34 15.88 14.09
C ASN A 63 16.34 16.41 13.06
N THR A 64 16.08 17.72 13.03
CA THR A 64 15.23 18.37 12.04
C THR A 64 15.53 19.86 11.97
N VAL A 65 15.30 20.45 10.80
CA VAL A 65 15.46 21.88 10.55
C VAL A 65 14.11 22.48 10.21
N ILE A 66 13.78 23.62 10.82
CA ILE A 66 12.64 24.46 10.47
C ILE A 66 13.20 25.74 9.89
N THR A 67 12.82 26.11 8.67
CA THR A 67 13.34 27.32 8.01
C THR A 67 12.24 28.16 7.38
N ASP A 68 12.32 29.48 7.51
CA ASP A 68 11.52 30.39 6.67
C ASP A 68 11.98 30.27 5.21
N LEU A 69 11.02 30.28 4.28
CA LEU A 69 11.26 30.34 2.85
C LEU A 69 11.99 31.63 2.45
N LYS A 70 11.64 32.77 3.05
CA LYS A 70 12.23 34.07 2.73
C LYS A 70 13.07 34.56 3.90
N MET A 71 14.39 34.56 3.72
CA MET A 71 15.34 35.11 4.69
C MET A 71 16.39 35.94 3.95
N PRO A 72 16.99 36.97 4.59
CA PRO A 72 18.07 37.74 4.01
C PRO A 72 19.34 36.89 3.87
N GLY A 73 20.07 37.09 2.76
CA GLY A 73 21.26 36.31 2.45
C GLY A 73 20.89 34.97 1.80
N LEU A 74 21.19 33.87 2.48
CA LEU A 74 20.80 32.54 2.01
C LEU A 74 19.33 32.28 2.38
N ASP A 75 18.49 32.18 1.34
CA ASP A 75 17.06 31.91 1.50
C ASP A 75 16.80 30.44 1.88
N GLY A 76 15.58 30.15 2.35
CA GLY A 76 15.21 28.81 2.83
C GLY A 76 15.28 27.75 1.73
N MET A 77 15.03 28.12 0.47
CA MET A 77 15.09 27.18 -0.65
C MET A 77 16.54 26.80 -1.01
N SER A 78 17.46 27.76 -0.96
CA SER A 78 18.90 27.50 -1.15
C SER A 78 19.50 26.75 0.03
N LEU A 79 19.02 27.02 1.25
CA LEU A 79 19.36 26.24 2.43
C LEU A 79 18.91 24.77 2.28
N LEU A 80 17.66 24.53 1.85
CA LEU A 80 17.14 23.19 1.58
C LEU A 80 17.99 22.45 0.55
N LYS A 81 18.38 23.08 -0.56
CA LYS A 81 19.22 22.46 -1.59
C LYS A 81 20.57 22.01 -1.04
N LYS A 82 21.20 22.84 -0.19
CA LYS A 82 22.49 22.50 0.43
C LYS A 82 22.35 21.39 1.48
N LEU A 83 21.33 21.47 2.34
CA LEU A 83 21.07 20.45 3.35
C LEU A 83 20.68 19.11 2.73
N SER A 84 19.90 19.12 1.65
CA SER A 84 19.54 17.89 0.91
C SER A 84 20.76 17.21 0.27
N ALA A 85 21.80 17.98 -0.09
CA ALA A 85 23.04 17.45 -0.64
C ALA A 85 24.03 16.96 0.45
N GLU A 86 24.16 17.69 1.56
CA GLU A 86 25.17 17.42 2.60
C GLU A 86 24.64 16.55 3.77
N HIS A 87 23.34 16.63 4.05
CA HIS A 87 22.65 15.98 5.17
C HIS A 87 21.26 15.41 4.75
N PRO A 88 21.22 14.44 3.81
CA PRO A 88 19.96 13.92 3.26
C PRO A 88 19.08 13.20 4.30
N ASP A 89 19.65 12.81 5.45
CA ASP A 89 18.93 12.16 6.55
C ASP A 89 18.14 13.14 7.43
N VAL A 90 18.43 14.45 7.35
CA VAL A 90 17.82 15.47 8.22
C VAL A 90 16.60 16.09 7.53
N PRO A 91 15.37 15.82 8.01
CA PRO A 91 14.16 16.39 7.44
C PRO A 91 14.09 17.90 7.67
N VAL A 92 13.81 18.63 6.60
CA VAL A 92 13.67 20.10 6.58
C VAL A 92 12.20 20.49 6.40
N VAL A 93 11.66 21.25 7.36
CA VAL A 93 10.31 21.81 7.34
C VAL A 93 10.39 23.29 6.93
N MET A 94 9.62 23.66 5.91
CA MET A 94 9.59 25.04 5.41
C MET A 94 8.42 25.81 6.03
N ILE A 95 8.64 27.06 6.45
CA ILE A 95 7.58 27.98 6.89
C ILE A 95 7.49 29.16 5.91
N THR A 96 6.29 29.62 5.54
CA THR A 96 6.10 30.76 4.62
C THR A 96 4.93 31.67 5.02
N ALA A 97 5.04 32.98 4.76
CA ALA A 97 3.98 33.96 5.02
C ALA A 97 2.93 34.12 3.90
N HIS A 98 3.19 33.58 2.71
CA HIS A 98 2.26 33.60 1.57
C HIS A 98 2.56 32.43 0.64
N GLY A 99 1.76 31.37 0.72
CA GLY A 99 1.94 30.18 -0.12
C GLY A 99 1.33 30.39 -1.51
N SER A 100 2.14 30.54 -2.56
CA SER A 100 1.70 30.02 -3.85
C SER A 100 1.85 28.49 -3.79
N VAL A 101 0.82 27.76 -4.24
CA VAL A 101 0.87 26.28 -4.34
C VAL A 101 2.13 25.84 -5.09
N GLU A 102 2.60 26.65 -6.04
CA GLU A 102 3.82 26.42 -6.82
C GLU A 102 5.09 26.32 -5.96
N ASN A 103 5.28 27.21 -4.98
CA ASN A 103 6.48 27.20 -4.13
C ASN A 103 6.48 26.01 -3.14
N ALA A 104 5.30 25.64 -2.64
CA ALA A 104 5.15 24.45 -1.77
C ALA A 104 5.46 23.16 -2.55
N VAL A 105 4.98 23.06 -3.79
CA VAL A 105 5.26 21.93 -4.68
C VAL A 105 6.74 21.87 -5.06
N GLU A 106 7.40 23.01 -5.28
CA GLU A 106 8.84 23.07 -5.56
C GLU A 106 9.68 22.64 -4.35
N ALA A 107 9.32 23.09 -3.13
CA ALA A 107 9.99 22.68 -1.90
C ALA A 107 9.94 21.15 -1.70
N VAL A 108 8.76 20.54 -1.88
CA VAL A 108 8.59 19.08 -1.77
C VAL A 108 9.41 18.35 -2.85
N LYS A 109 9.44 18.86 -4.09
CA LYS A 109 10.26 18.28 -5.17
C LYS A 109 11.76 18.31 -4.88
N LEU A 110 12.22 19.30 -4.11
CA LEU A 110 13.63 19.46 -3.72
C LEU A 110 14.00 18.72 -2.43
N GLY A 111 13.05 17.98 -1.83
CA GLY A 111 13.30 17.14 -0.66
C GLY A 111 12.93 17.79 0.68
N ALA A 112 12.12 18.85 0.70
CA ALA A 112 11.51 19.31 1.94
C ALA A 112 10.62 18.20 2.51
N PHE A 113 10.70 18.00 3.82
CA PHE A 113 9.87 17.03 4.53
C PHE A 113 8.39 17.43 4.49
N ASP A 114 8.12 18.71 4.75
CA ASP A 114 6.79 19.29 4.67
C ASP A 114 6.88 20.83 4.67
N TYR A 115 5.75 21.51 4.50
CA TYR A 115 5.66 22.97 4.58
C TYR A 115 4.51 23.42 5.49
N LEU A 116 4.62 24.64 6.03
CA LEU A 116 3.63 25.24 6.91
C LEU A 116 3.42 26.72 6.56
N GLU A 117 2.17 27.14 6.43
CA GLU A 117 1.80 28.52 6.14
C GLU A 117 1.60 29.33 7.43
N LYS A 118 2.12 30.57 7.48
CA LYS A 118 1.86 31.54 8.54
C LYS A 118 0.53 32.25 8.21
N PRO A 119 -0.40 32.43 9.17
CA PRO A 119 -0.29 32.08 10.58
C PRO A 119 -0.55 30.58 10.83
N PHE A 120 0.25 29.98 11.71
CA PHE A 120 0.12 28.58 12.11
C PHE A 120 -0.33 28.45 13.57
N GLU A 121 -0.99 27.33 13.87
CA GLU A 121 -1.35 26.97 15.25
C GLU A 121 -0.22 26.19 15.93
N GLN A 122 -0.13 26.30 17.27
CA GLN A 122 0.91 25.59 18.04
C GLN A 122 0.86 24.07 17.81
N GLU A 123 -0.34 23.51 17.71
CA GLU A 123 -0.55 22.08 17.53
C GLU A 123 -0.05 21.58 16.16
N GLN A 124 -0.19 22.39 15.11
CA GLN A 124 0.31 22.05 13.77
C GLN A 124 1.83 21.90 13.78
N ILE A 125 2.55 22.80 14.46
CA ILE A 125 4.01 22.73 14.59
C ILE A 125 4.45 21.50 15.37
N ARG A 126 3.77 21.20 16.48
CA ARG A 126 4.08 20.01 17.29
C ARG A 126 3.96 18.73 16.48
N GLN A 127 2.84 18.56 15.79
CA GLN A 127 2.58 17.36 15.00
C GLN A 127 3.60 17.23 13.86
N LEU A 128 3.90 18.34 13.18
CA LEU A 128 4.84 18.37 12.07
C LEU A 128 6.27 18.01 12.50
N VAL A 129 6.74 18.59 13.61
CA VAL A 129 8.07 18.33 14.14
C VAL A 129 8.18 16.94 14.75
N ALA A 130 7.15 16.45 15.44
CA ALA A 130 7.11 15.07 15.92
C ALA A 130 7.19 14.06 14.77
N LYS A 131 6.46 14.31 13.68
CA LYS A 131 6.47 13.49 12.46
C LYS A 131 7.84 13.55 11.77
N ALA A 132 8.44 14.74 11.63
CA ALA A 132 9.78 14.93 11.06
C ALA A 132 10.83 14.15 11.85
N ILE A 133 10.87 14.33 13.17
CA ILE A 133 11.81 13.64 14.05
C ILE A 133 11.61 12.11 14.05
N SER A 134 10.36 11.63 13.99
CA SER A 134 10.10 10.18 13.89
C SER A 134 10.65 9.59 12.59
N THR A 135 10.60 10.35 11.50
CA THR A 135 11.15 9.98 10.19
C THR A 135 12.68 9.97 10.21
N ASN A 136 13.31 10.94 10.87
CA ASN A 136 14.76 10.95 11.10
C ASN A 136 15.22 9.75 11.95
N ALA A 137 14.47 9.39 12.99
CA ALA A 137 14.77 8.21 13.81
C ALA A 137 14.63 6.88 13.04
N LEU A 138 13.72 6.81 12.06
CA LEU A 138 13.59 5.67 11.14
C LEU A 138 14.75 5.63 10.14
N ALA A 139 15.11 6.78 9.54
CA ALA A 139 16.22 6.89 8.58
C ALA A 139 17.59 6.63 9.22
N ARG A 140 17.81 7.05 10.48
CA ARG A 140 19.04 6.76 11.23
C ARG A 140 19.11 5.34 11.76
N ARG A 141 17.96 4.68 12.02
CA ARG A 141 17.92 3.24 12.36
C ARG A 141 18.30 2.33 11.19
N ASP A 142 18.20 2.78 9.94
CA ASP A 142 18.67 2.03 8.78
C ASP A 142 20.21 2.04 8.61
N VAL A 143 20.96 2.79 9.46
CA VAL A 143 22.43 2.90 9.40
C VAL A 143 23.15 2.36 10.65
N ALA A 144 22.43 1.97 11.71
CA ALA A 144 23.03 1.24 12.83
C ALA A 144 22.93 -0.28 12.58
N PRO A 145 24.05 -1.02 12.45
CA PRO A 145 23.98 -2.47 12.50
C PRO A 145 23.60 -2.87 13.92
N GLU A 146 22.34 -3.24 14.15
CA GLU A 146 21.97 -3.90 15.40
C GLU A 146 22.80 -5.20 15.57
N PRO A 147 23.21 -5.51 16.81
CA PRO A 147 24.15 -6.59 17.05
C PRO A 147 23.58 -7.92 16.58
N ALA A 148 24.35 -8.60 15.74
CA ALA A 148 24.11 -9.94 15.26
C ALA A 148 24.08 -10.93 16.44
N GLY A 149 22.91 -11.07 17.07
CA GLY A 149 22.60 -12.11 18.03
C GLY A 149 21.57 -13.06 17.45
N ALA A 150 22.02 -14.12 16.76
CA ALA A 150 21.41 -15.43 16.47
C ALA A 150 19.90 -15.61 16.17
N ALA A 151 19.07 -14.57 16.15
CA ALA A 151 17.64 -14.57 15.79
C ALA A 151 17.27 -13.46 14.78
N GLY A 152 18.24 -12.63 14.37
CA GLY A 152 18.00 -11.39 13.61
C GLY A 152 18.54 -11.34 12.19
N ARG A 153 19.03 -12.44 11.61
CA ARG A 153 19.73 -12.40 10.30
C ARG A 153 18.85 -12.01 9.10
N PHE A 154 17.53 -12.13 9.23
CA PHE A 154 16.61 -11.91 8.11
C PHE A 154 15.44 -10.96 8.41
N ARG A 155 15.32 -10.44 9.65
CA ARG A 155 14.09 -9.78 10.16
C ARG A 155 12.78 -10.58 9.93
N LEU A 156 12.89 -11.84 9.51
CA LEU A 156 11.80 -12.75 9.21
C LEU A 156 11.55 -13.61 10.44
N VAL A 157 10.31 -13.64 10.90
CA VAL A 157 9.88 -14.40 12.07
C VAL A 157 9.30 -15.74 11.59
N GLY A 158 9.82 -16.84 12.15
CA GLY A 158 9.32 -18.19 11.91
C GLY A 158 10.37 -19.26 12.15
N GLN A 159 9.93 -20.42 12.63
CA GLN A 159 10.74 -21.60 12.94
C GLN A 159 10.23 -22.88 12.27
N SER A 160 9.13 -22.81 11.52
CA SER A 160 8.57 -23.93 10.77
C SER A 160 9.59 -24.52 9.79
N THR A 161 9.46 -25.81 9.52
CA THR A 161 10.33 -26.50 8.54
C THR A 161 10.24 -25.86 7.16
N ALA A 162 9.04 -25.41 6.77
CA ALA A 162 8.80 -24.77 5.48
C ALA A 162 9.56 -23.43 5.34
N ILE A 163 9.54 -22.56 6.35
CA ILE A 163 10.29 -21.29 6.29
C ILE A 163 11.80 -21.50 6.39
N LYS A 164 12.25 -22.52 7.15
CA LYS A 164 13.67 -22.90 7.22
C LYS A 164 14.24 -23.33 5.87
N GLN A 165 13.45 -24.03 5.05
CA GLN A 165 13.85 -24.38 3.67
C GLN A 165 14.03 -23.11 2.82
N VAL A 166 13.13 -22.14 2.95
CA VAL A 166 13.24 -20.85 2.27
C VAL A 166 14.52 -20.11 2.71
N TYR A 167 14.83 -20.07 4.00
CA TYR A 167 16.10 -19.49 4.49
C TYR A 167 17.33 -20.17 3.89
N ALA A 168 17.33 -21.51 3.82
CA ALA A 168 18.44 -22.25 3.24
C ALA A 168 18.65 -21.94 1.74
N VAL A 169 17.58 -21.63 1.01
CA VAL A 169 17.69 -21.15 -0.38
C VAL A 169 18.24 -19.73 -0.40
N ILE A 170 17.72 -18.82 0.41
CA ILE A 170 18.20 -17.43 0.51
C ILE A 170 19.71 -17.41 0.80
N ASP A 171 20.18 -18.16 1.79
CA ASP A 171 21.60 -18.21 2.15
C ASP A 171 22.50 -18.66 1.00
N LYS A 172 22.02 -19.57 0.15
CA LYS A 172 22.78 -20.07 -1.01
C LYS A 172 22.79 -19.11 -2.18
N VAL A 173 21.70 -18.36 -2.38
CA VAL A 173 21.49 -17.53 -3.58
C VAL A 173 21.67 -16.04 -3.32
N ALA A 174 21.79 -15.61 -2.06
CA ALA A 174 21.91 -14.20 -1.72
C ALA A 174 23.13 -13.55 -2.38
N ASP A 175 24.26 -14.24 -2.56
CA ASP A 175 25.44 -13.64 -3.20
C ASP A 175 25.56 -13.92 -4.72
N THR A 176 24.52 -14.47 -5.34
CA THR A 176 24.53 -14.72 -6.79
C THR A 176 23.91 -13.55 -7.56
N PRO A 177 24.39 -13.24 -8.78
CA PRO A 177 23.77 -12.22 -9.63
C PRO A 177 22.46 -12.69 -10.27
N SER A 178 22.08 -13.95 -10.09
CA SER A 178 20.90 -14.56 -10.71
C SER A 178 19.60 -13.88 -10.27
N THR A 179 18.64 -13.86 -11.20
CA THR A 179 17.27 -13.45 -10.95
C THR A 179 16.58 -14.43 -10.02
N VAL A 180 15.80 -13.90 -9.10
CA VAL A 180 15.01 -14.69 -8.15
C VAL A 180 13.54 -14.39 -8.36
N LEU A 181 12.73 -15.41 -8.57
CA LEU A 181 11.28 -15.30 -8.67
C LEU A 181 10.64 -15.81 -7.39
N VAL A 182 10.03 -14.90 -6.63
CA VAL A 182 9.34 -15.20 -5.37
C VAL A 182 7.84 -15.34 -5.63
N THR A 183 7.30 -16.54 -5.49
CA THR A 183 5.87 -16.83 -5.64
C THR A 183 5.21 -17.05 -4.29
N GLY A 184 3.92 -16.77 -4.20
CA GLY A 184 3.13 -17.04 -3.00
C GLY A 184 1.93 -16.11 -2.88
N GLU A 185 0.96 -16.53 -2.08
CA GLU A 185 -0.28 -15.77 -1.87
C GLU A 185 -0.02 -14.33 -1.38
N SER A 186 -1.02 -13.47 -1.51
CA SER A 186 -0.94 -12.11 -0.97
C SER A 186 -0.72 -12.14 0.55
N GLY A 187 0.18 -11.29 1.03
CA GLY A 187 0.45 -11.17 2.47
C GLY A 187 1.34 -12.26 3.08
N THR A 188 1.97 -13.13 2.28
CA THR A 188 2.89 -14.18 2.78
C THR A 188 4.30 -13.69 3.15
N GLY A 189 4.65 -12.45 2.80
CA GLY A 189 5.96 -11.86 3.10
C GLY A 189 6.95 -11.79 1.93
N LYS A 190 6.49 -11.83 0.68
CA LYS A 190 7.35 -11.77 -0.53
C LYS A 190 8.37 -10.61 -0.50
N GLU A 191 7.94 -9.42 -0.10
CA GLU A 191 8.82 -8.25 0.03
C GLU A 191 9.93 -8.43 1.09
N LEU A 192 9.62 -9.11 2.20
CA LEU A 192 10.61 -9.39 3.24
C LEU A 192 11.68 -10.37 2.74
N ILE A 193 11.31 -11.33 1.89
CA ILE A 193 12.27 -12.23 1.22
C ILE A 193 13.18 -11.46 0.27
N ALA A 194 12.62 -10.56 -0.54
CA ALA A 194 13.41 -9.74 -1.45
C ALA A 194 14.40 -8.85 -0.69
N ARG A 195 13.99 -8.28 0.44
CA ARG A 195 14.86 -7.53 1.34
C ARG A 195 15.95 -8.42 1.93
N ALA A 196 15.60 -9.60 2.43
CA ALA A 196 16.55 -10.55 3.00
C ALA A 196 17.61 -11.00 1.97
N LEU A 197 17.23 -11.19 0.71
CA LEU A 197 18.16 -11.49 -0.39
C LEU A 197 19.14 -10.34 -0.64
N HIS A 198 18.67 -9.10 -0.61
CA HIS A 198 19.53 -7.93 -0.78
C HIS A 198 20.49 -7.74 0.40
N GLU A 199 20.00 -7.79 1.64
CA GLU A 199 20.78 -7.57 2.86
C GLU A 199 21.89 -8.63 3.06
N ASN A 200 21.67 -9.85 2.56
CA ASN A 200 22.65 -10.94 2.63
C ASN A 200 23.53 -11.08 1.38
N SER A 201 23.44 -10.14 0.43
CA SER A 201 24.26 -10.14 -0.78
C SER A 201 25.51 -9.28 -0.65
N SER A 202 26.47 -9.44 -1.58
CA SER A 202 27.54 -8.47 -1.82
C SER A 202 27.01 -7.07 -2.18
N ARG A 203 25.77 -6.96 -2.67
CA ARG A 203 25.12 -5.69 -3.04
C ARG A 203 24.40 -4.99 -1.89
N ARG A 204 24.51 -5.47 -0.64
CA ARG A 204 23.84 -4.89 0.54
C ARG A 204 24.17 -3.41 0.83
N GLY A 205 25.28 -2.90 0.30
CA GLY A 205 25.67 -1.49 0.41
C GLY A 205 25.13 -0.61 -0.73
N GLY A 206 24.55 -1.22 -1.78
CA GLY A 206 23.95 -0.52 -2.91
C GLY A 206 22.45 -0.24 -2.70
N PRO A 207 21.79 0.43 -3.66
CA PRO A 207 20.38 0.77 -3.54
C PRO A 207 19.47 -0.46 -3.59
N PHE A 208 18.41 -0.46 -2.77
CA PHE A 208 17.30 -1.41 -2.86
C PHE A 208 16.05 -0.69 -3.35
N ILE A 209 15.83 -0.72 -4.67
CA ILE A 209 14.70 -0.02 -5.29
C ILE A 209 13.52 -0.97 -5.40
N LYS A 210 12.37 -0.54 -4.90
CA LYS A 210 11.12 -1.30 -4.99
C LYS A 210 10.15 -0.64 -5.95
N ILE A 211 9.45 -1.45 -6.70
CA ILE A 211 8.35 -1.03 -7.55
C ILE A 211 7.21 -2.04 -7.43
N ASN A 212 6.01 -1.55 -7.13
CA ASN A 212 4.80 -2.35 -7.21
C ASN A 212 4.16 -2.10 -8.57
N CYS A 213 4.20 -3.09 -9.45
CA CYS A 213 3.71 -2.97 -10.81
C CYS A 213 2.19 -2.79 -10.87
N ALA A 214 1.44 -3.31 -9.90
CA ALA A 214 -0.01 -3.14 -9.80
C ALA A 214 -0.43 -1.69 -9.46
N ALA A 215 0.42 -0.96 -8.74
CA ALA A 215 0.13 0.39 -8.28
C ALA A 215 0.38 1.48 -9.34
N ILE A 216 1.04 1.15 -10.44
CA ILE A 216 1.44 2.12 -11.46
C ILE A 216 0.46 2.05 -12.64
N PRO A 217 -0.11 3.19 -13.08
CA PRO A 217 -0.92 3.22 -14.29
C PRO A 217 -0.14 2.65 -15.48
N LYS A 218 -0.77 1.78 -16.27
CA LYS A 218 -0.12 1.10 -17.42
C LYS A 218 0.59 2.07 -18.38
N THR A 219 0.02 3.26 -18.56
CA THR A 219 0.57 4.33 -19.41
C THR A 219 1.84 4.98 -18.87
N LEU A 220 2.10 4.90 -17.56
CA LEU A 220 3.29 5.48 -16.90
C LEU A 220 4.33 4.41 -16.55
N MET A 221 4.03 3.13 -16.75
CA MET A 221 4.93 2.04 -16.36
C MET A 221 6.28 2.11 -17.08
N GLU A 222 6.26 2.48 -18.37
CA GLU A 222 7.49 2.62 -19.16
C GLU A 222 8.40 3.71 -18.63
N SER A 223 7.84 4.90 -18.41
CA SER A 223 8.59 6.07 -17.95
C SER A 223 9.04 5.94 -16.49
N GLU A 224 8.34 5.17 -15.66
CA GLU A 224 8.80 4.85 -14.30
C GLU A 224 9.94 3.83 -14.30
N LEU A 225 9.86 2.75 -15.10
CA LEU A 225 10.90 1.71 -15.14
C LEU A 225 12.18 2.21 -15.83
N PHE A 226 12.05 2.84 -16.99
CA PHE A 226 13.17 3.20 -17.86
C PHE A 226 13.47 4.70 -17.90
N GLY A 227 12.68 5.54 -17.24
CA GLY A 227 12.91 6.99 -17.28
C GLY A 227 12.54 7.59 -18.64
N TYR A 228 12.69 8.90 -18.77
CA TYR A 228 12.34 9.61 -20.00
C TYR A 228 13.25 10.81 -20.23
N GLU A 229 13.40 11.16 -21.50
CA GLU A 229 14.06 12.39 -21.92
C GLU A 229 13.08 13.56 -22.03
N LYS A 230 13.62 14.78 -22.06
CA LYS A 230 12.82 15.99 -22.25
C LYS A 230 12.08 15.90 -23.60
N GLY A 231 10.75 16.11 -23.57
CA GLY A 231 9.90 16.06 -24.77
C GLY A 231 9.46 14.66 -25.19
N ALA A 232 9.71 13.62 -24.40
CA ALA A 232 9.30 12.25 -24.72
C ALA A 232 7.77 12.06 -24.84
N PHE A 233 6.97 12.84 -24.10
CA PHE A 233 5.51 12.87 -24.16
C PHE A 233 4.98 14.24 -23.71
N THR A 234 3.68 14.48 -23.87
CA THR A 234 3.02 15.70 -23.44
C THR A 234 3.14 15.89 -21.92
N GLY A 235 3.90 16.91 -21.50
CA GLY A 235 4.20 17.17 -20.08
C GLY A 235 5.61 16.76 -19.62
N ALA A 236 6.44 16.17 -20.49
CA ALA A 236 7.85 15.88 -20.21
C ALA A 236 8.73 17.15 -20.28
N VAL A 237 8.60 18.03 -19.28
CA VAL A 237 9.31 19.34 -19.22
C VAL A 237 10.82 19.17 -19.01
N GLY A 238 11.25 18.08 -18.37
CA GLY A 238 12.66 17.72 -18.15
C GLY A 238 12.90 16.23 -18.36
N ALA A 239 14.13 15.77 -18.14
CA ALA A 239 14.46 14.35 -18.12
C ALA A 239 14.34 13.80 -16.69
N LYS A 240 13.94 12.53 -16.55
CA LYS A 240 13.85 11.82 -15.26
C LYS A 240 14.48 10.43 -15.38
N PRO A 241 15.37 10.02 -14.45
CA PRO A 241 15.92 8.67 -14.44
C PRO A 241 14.85 7.62 -14.10
N GLY A 242 14.98 6.43 -14.66
CA GLY A 242 14.10 5.28 -14.38
C GLY A 242 14.51 4.49 -13.14
N ARG A 243 13.66 3.54 -12.71
CA ARG A 243 13.98 2.64 -11.59
C ARG A 243 15.21 1.77 -11.84
N PHE A 244 15.45 1.35 -13.09
CA PHE A 244 16.66 0.60 -13.43
C PHE A 244 17.94 1.40 -13.24
N GLU A 245 17.93 2.69 -13.60
CA GLU A 245 19.06 3.60 -13.34
C GLU A 245 19.27 3.83 -11.84
N LEU A 246 18.19 4.06 -11.09
CA LEU A 246 18.27 4.26 -9.64
C LEU A 246 18.72 3.00 -8.89
N ALA A 247 18.55 1.82 -9.48
CA ALA A 247 18.92 0.54 -8.89
C ALA A 247 20.34 0.09 -9.27
N HIS A 248 21.10 0.91 -10.01
CA HIS A 248 22.45 0.57 -10.45
C HIS A 248 23.35 0.15 -9.28
N GLU A 249 24.13 -0.91 -9.49
CA GLU A 249 24.97 -1.61 -8.51
C GLU A 249 24.21 -2.25 -7.33
N GLY A 250 22.89 -2.13 -7.29
CA GLY A 250 22.03 -2.63 -6.23
C GLY A 250 21.04 -3.71 -6.69
N THR A 251 19.88 -3.71 -6.05
CA THR A 251 18.80 -4.67 -6.31
C THR A 251 17.51 -3.94 -6.67
N LEU A 252 16.87 -4.34 -7.77
CA LEU A 252 15.53 -3.91 -8.15
C LEU A 252 14.52 -5.01 -7.81
N PHE A 253 13.58 -4.68 -6.92
CA PHE A 253 12.47 -5.54 -6.55
C PHE A 253 11.21 -5.17 -7.35
N LEU A 254 10.78 -6.07 -8.22
CA LEU A 254 9.56 -5.97 -9.04
C LEU A 254 8.43 -6.75 -8.36
N ASP A 255 7.57 -6.07 -7.59
CA ASP A 255 6.41 -6.69 -6.95
C ASP A 255 5.21 -6.73 -7.90
N GLU A 256 4.44 -7.81 -7.81
CA GLU A 256 3.33 -8.14 -8.72
C GLU A 256 3.72 -8.10 -10.21
N ILE A 257 4.80 -8.80 -10.58
CA ILE A 257 5.34 -8.84 -11.96
C ILE A 257 4.31 -9.32 -13.00
N GLY A 258 3.32 -10.12 -12.60
CA GLY A 258 2.23 -10.57 -13.46
C GLY A 258 1.30 -9.46 -13.94
N GLU A 259 1.37 -8.25 -13.36
CA GLU A 259 0.56 -7.10 -13.77
C GLU A 259 1.20 -6.26 -14.90
N ILE A 260 2.44 -6.57 -15.28
CA ILE A 260 3.16 -5.81 -16.32
C ILE A 260 2.51 -6.07 -17.71
N PRO A 261 2.18 -5.00 -18.48
CA PRO A 261 1.68 -5.13 -19.85
C PRO A 261 2.62 -5.88 -20.78
N VAL A 262 2.09 -6.63 -21.76
CA VAL A 262 2.88 -7.47 -22.68
C VAL A 262 3.94 -6.66 -23.44
N GLU A 263 3.64 -5.42 -23.80
CA GLU A 263 4.57 -4.53 -24.51
C GLU A 263 5.81 -4.21 -23.64
N MET A 264 5.59 -4.10 -22.33
CA MET A 264 6.63 -3.84 -21.34
C MET A 264 7.45 -5.08 -21.01
N GLN A 265 6.87 -6.28 -21.13
CA GLN A 265 7.57 -7.54 -20.92
C GLN A 265 8.74 -7.72 -21.91
N VAL A 266 8.57 -7.27 -23.17
CA VAL A 266 9.64 -7.32 -24.19
C VAL A 266 10.81 -6.42 -23.80
N LYS A 267 10.52 -5.19 -23.34
CA LYS A 267 11.57 -4.25 -22.90
C LYS A 267 12.28 -4.76 -21.66
N LEU A 268 11.52 -5.29 -20.69
CA LEU A 268 12.08 -5.89 -19.48
C LEU A 268 13.01 -7.07 -19.82
N LEU A 269 12.59 -7.95 -20.73
CA LEU A 269 13.43 -9.06 -21.18
C LEU A 269 14.76 -8.57 -21.76
N ARG A 270 14.73 -7.53 -22.60
CA ARG A 270 15.94 -6.93 -23.18
C ARG A 270 16.91 -6.44 -22.11
N VAL A 271 16.41 -5.72 -21.10
CA VAL A 271 17.25 -5.24 -19.99
C VAL A 271 17.82 -6.40 -19.19
N LEU A 272 17.02 -7.44 -18.92
CA LEU A 272 17.49 -8.63 -18.19
C LEU A 272 18.55 -9.42 -18.96
N GLN A 273 18.54 -9.39 -20.29
CA GLN A 273 19.48 -10.10 -21.15
C GLN A 273 20.76 -9.30 -21.43
N GLU A 274 20.61 -8.05 -21.84
CA GLU A 274 21.69 -7.20 -22.36
C GLU A 274 22.28 -6.28 -21.27
N SER A 275 21.61 -6.14 -20.12
CA SER A 275 21.98 -5.19 -19.04
C SER A 275 22.06 -3.74 -19.54
N GLU A 276 21.26 -3.42 -20.55
CA GLU A 276 21.18 -2.09 -21.13
C GLU A 276 19.77 -1.75 -21.63
N PHE A 277 19.46 -0.47 -21.69
CA PHE A 277 18.17 0.04 -22.17
C PHE A 277 18.25 1.48 -22.65
N GLU A 278 17.16 1.98 -23.23
CA GLU A 278 17.00 3.36 -23.66
C GLU A 278 15.85 4.02 -22.89
N ARG A 279 16.02 5.28 -22.50
CA ARG A 279 14.95 6.10 -21.92
C ARG A 279 13.83 6.32 -22.94
N VAL A 280 12.60 6.54 -22.46
CA VAL A 280 11.49 6.91 -23.35
C VAL A 280 11.84 8.19 -24.10
N GLY A 281 11.73 8.15 -25.43
CA GLY A 281 12.06 9.27 -26.32
C GLY A 281 13.56 9.54 -26.48
N GLY A 282 14.43 8.75 -25.86
CA GLY A 282 15.88 8.82 -26.00
C GLY A 282 16.42 7.78 -26.98
N ILE A 283 17.61 8.04 -27.51
CA ILE A 283 18.39 7.09 -28.35
C ILE A 283 19.68 6.65 -27.68
N LYS A 284 19.97 7.16 -26.49
CA LYS A 284 21.18 6.86 -25.75
C LYS A 284 20.97 5.54 -25.00
N THR A 285 21.75 4.53 -25.37
CA THR A 285 21.83 3.27 -24.62
C THR A 285 22.52 3.50 -23.27
N ILE A 286 21.87 3.05 -22.21
CA ILE A 286 22.31 3.15 -20.81
C ILE A 286 22.59 1.74 -20.32
N LYS A 287 23.81 1.48 -19.86
CA LYS A 287 24.19 0.21 -19.24
C LYS A 287 23.96 0.27 -17.74
N VAL A 288 23.37 -0.78 -17.19
CA VAL A 288 23.10 -0.89 -15.75
C VAL A 288 23.45 -2.29 -15.25
N ASP A 289 24.21 -2.36 -14.17
CA ASP A 289 24.37 -3.58 -13.39
C ASP A 289 23.33 -3.60 -12.27
N VAL A 290 22.28 -4.41 -12.41
CA VAL A 290 21.17 -4.49 -11.45
C VAL A 290 20.81 -5.93 -11.22
N ARG A 291 20.75 -6.34 -9.96
CA ARG A 291 20.13 -7.64 -9.62
C ARG A 291 18.61 -7.48 -9.57
N VAL A 292 17.88 -8.32 -10.30
CA VAL A 292 16.42 -8.30 -10.28
C VAL A 292 15.86 -9.40 -9.39
N VAL A 293 14.98 -9.01 -8.48
CA VAL A 293 14.13 -9.93 -7.70
C VAL A 293 12.68 -9.63 -8.09
N ALA A 294 11.95 -10.62 -8.59
CA ALA A 294 10.56 -10.47 -8.98
C ALA A 294 9.65 -11.21 -8.00
N ALA A 295 8.46 -10.68 -7.75
CA ALA A 295 7.44 -11.31 -6.93
C ALA A 295 6.07 -11.30 -7.61
N THR A 296 5.27 -12.34 -7.37
CA THR A 296 3.90 -12.44 -7.88
C THR A 296 3.04 -13.31 -6.98
N ASN A 297 1.76 -12.96 -6.87
CA ASN A 297 0.73 -13.87 -6.33
C ASN A 297 -0.03 -14.65 -7.40
N ARG A 298 0.12 -14.30 -8.69
CA ARG A 298 -0.51 -14.98 -9.82
C ARG A 298 0.23 -16.25 -10.20
N ASP A 299 -0.52 -17.19 -10.76
CA ASP A 299 0.04 -18.35 -11.43
C ASP A 299 0.53 -17.96 -12.83
N LEU A 300 1.82 -17.63 -12.93
CA LEU A 300 2.42 -17.25 -14.21
C LEU A 300 2.35 -18.38 -15.25
N GLN A 301 2.33 -19.65 -14.84
CA GLN A 301 2.21 -20.77 -15.79
C GLN A 301 0.84 -20.77 -16.48
N ALA A 302 -0.22 -20.49 -15.74
CA ALA A 302 -1.55 -20.30 -16.33
C ALA A 302 -1.59 -19.09 -17.26
N GLU A 303 -0.91 -18.00 -16.91
CA GLU A 303 -0.82 -16.77 -17.72
C GLU A 303 0.01 -16.95 -19.02
N LEU A 304 0.93 -17.93 -19.06
CA LEU A 304 1.60 -18.33 -20.31
C LEU A 304 0.60 -18.92 -21.31
N LEU A 305 -0.35 -19.75 -20.82
CA LEU A 305 -1.34 -20.42 -21.67
C LEU A 305 -2.37 -19.42 -22.25
N THR A 306 -2.68 -18.36 -21.52
CA THR A 306 -3.61 -17.30 -21.97
C THR A 306 -2.93 -16.24 -22.84
N GLY A 307 -1.59 -16.25 -22.92
CA GLY A 307 -0.79 -15.29 -23.68
C GLY A 307 -0.68 -13.90 -23.04
N SER A 308 -1.12 -13.75 -21.78
CA SER A 308 -0.99 -12.51 -21.01
C SER A 308 0.43 -12.31 -20.45
N PHE A 309 1.21 -13.40 -20.33
CA PHE A 309 2.60 -13.38 -19.94
C PHE A 309 3.47 -14.12 -20.95
N ARG A 310 4.63 -13.56 -21.29
CA ARG A 310 5.52 -14.15 -22.29
C ARG A 310 6.39 -15.25 -21.70
N GLU A 311 6.50 -16.33 -22.46
CA GLU A 311 7.29 -17.52 -22.09
C GLU A 311 8.79 -17.20 -21.95
N ASP A 312 9.35 -16.40 -22.86
CA ASP A 312 10.75 -15.98 -22.85
C ASP A 312 11.13 -15.19 -21.59
N LEU A 313 10.27 -14.26 -21.16
CA LEU A 313 10.44 -13.51 -19.93
C LEU A 313 10.29 -14.40 -18.70
N TYR A 314 9.33 -15.33 -18.68
CA TYR A 314 9.13 -16.25 -17.56
C TYR A 314 10.40 -17.04 -17.26
N TYR A 315 11.01 -17.68 -18.27
CA TYR A 315 12.23 -18.45 -18.05
C TYR A 315 13.44 -17.59 -17.67
N ARG A 316 13.49 -16.32 -18.09
CA ARG A 316 14.56 -15.39 -17.68
C ARG A 316 14.40 -14.91 -16.23
N LEU A 317 13.17 -14.79 -15.73
CA LEU A 317 12.88 -14.44 -14.34
C LEU A 317 13.00 -15.64 -13.40
N ASN A 318 12.54 -16.81 -13.84
CA ASN A 318 12.45 -18.02 -13.04
C ASN A 318 13.77 -18.83 -12.99
N VAL A 319 14.90 -18.15 -12.81
CA VAL A 319 16.21 -18.82 -12.67
C VAL A 319 16.34 -19.46 -11.29
N VAL A 320 15.92 -18.74 -10.25
CA VAL A 320 15.83 -19.26 -8.88
C VAL A 320 14.40 -19.08 -8.37
N PRO A 321 13.56 -20.13 -8.37
CA PRO A 321 12.23 -20.07 -7.78
C PRO A 321 12.30 -20.13 -6.25
N ILE A 322 11.57 -19.25 -5.58
CA ILE A 322 11.29 -19.32 -4.14
C ILE A 322 9.78 -19.27 -3.94
N GLN A 323 9.19 -20.39 -3.54
CA GLN A 323 7.76 -20.45 -3.22
C GLN A 323 7.55 -20.25 -1.73
N LEU A 324 6.78 -19.22 -1.36
CA LEU A 324 6.40 -18.97 0.02
C LEU A 324 5.15 -19.76 0.40
N PRO A 325 5.20 -20.54 1.49
CA PRO A 325 4.03 -21.23 2.00
C PRO A 325 3.02 -20.22 2.60
N PRO A 326 1.72 -20.44 2.38
CA PRO A 326 0.68 -19.69 3.08
C PRO A 326 0.73 -19.96 4.59
N LEU A 327 0.22 -19.02 5.39
CA LEU A 327 0.32 -19.07 6.85
C LEU A 327 -0.36 -20.32 7.44
N ARG A 328 -1.44 -20.80 6.80
CA ARG A 328 -2.14 -22.05 7.16
C ARG A 328 -1.30 -23.33 7.04
N GLU A 329 -0.22 -23.31 6.27
CA GLU A 329 0.73 -24.43 6.13
C GLU A 329 1.91 -24.33 7.11
N ARG A 330 1.98 -23.22 7.87
CA ARG A 330 3.02 -22.95 8.88
C ARG A 330 2.41 -22.35 10.15
N THR A 331 1.36 -22.98 10.66
CA THR A 331 0.65 -22.52 11.85
C THR A 331 1.52 -22.47 13.12
N GLU A 332 2.59 -23.26 13.16
CA GLU A 332 3.63 -23.22 14.20
C GLU A 332 4.32 -21.84 14.33
N ASP A 333 4.33 -21.04 13.26
CA ASP A 333 4.93 -19.70 13.26
C ASP A 333 3.99 -18.63 13.83
N ILE A 334 2.69 -18.92 13.95
CA ILE A 334 1.67 -17.93 14.36
C ILE A 334 1.96 -17.35 15.76
N PRO A 335 2.26 -18.14 16.81
CA PRO A 335 2.55 -17.58 18.13
C PRO A 335 3.75 -16.61 18.12
N ALA A 336 4.84 -16.98 17.44
CA ALA A 336 6.02 -16.13 17.33
C ALA A 336 5.73 -14.84 16.53
N LEU A 337 4.92 -14.92 15.48
CA LEU A 337 4.47 -13.76 14.72
C LEU A 337 3.59 -12.83 15.57
N VAL A 338 2.68 -13.40 16.37
CA VAL A 338 1.83 -12.64 17.29
C VAL A 338 2.68 -11.88 18.31
N ASP A 339 3.62 -12.56 18.97
CA ASP A 339 4.53 -11.93 19.94
C ASP A 339 5.33 -10.79 19.30
N HIS A 340 5.83 -11.01 18.08
CA HIS A 340 6.52 -9.98 17.31
C HIS A 340 5.63 -8.76 17.03
N PHE A 341 4.39 -8.96 16.59
CA PHE A 341 3.46 -7.86 16.31
C PHE A 341 3.02 -7.13 17.57
N VAL A 342 2.79 -7.84 18.68
CA VAL A 342 2.49 -7.22 19.98
C VAL A 342 3.64 -6.32 20.42
N ALA A 343 4.88 -6.81 20.34
CA ALA A 343 6.06 -6.00 20.66
C ALA A 343 6.19 -4.77 19.75
N LYS A 344 6.01 -4.97 18.42
CA LYS A 344 6.05 -3.90 17.41
C LYS A 344 5.02 -2.81 17.70
N PHE A 345 3.78 -3.18 18.00
CA PHE A 345 2.70 -2.23 18.22
C PHE A 345 2.71 -1.62 19.61
N ASN A 346 3.26 -2.28 20.63
CA ASN A 346 3.50 -1.63 21.92
C ASN A 346 4.45 -0.44 21.77
N ASP A 347 5.55 -0.59 21.04
CA ASP A 347 6.48 0.53 20.81
C ASP A 347 5.81 1.65 19.99
N ARG A 348 5.04 1.28 18.95
CA ARG A 348 4.39 2.25 18.07
C ARG A 348 3.21 2.98 18.72
N LEU A 349 2.32 2.26 19.41
CA LEU A 349 1.09 2.78 20.02
C LEU A 349 1.30 3.24 21.47
N LYS A 350 2.52 3.10 22.01
CA LYS A 350 2.87 3.38 23.42
C LYS A 350 1.95 2.65 24.42
N LYS A 351 1.53 1.44 24.06
CA LYS A 351 0.79 0.52 24.92
C LYS A 351 1.74 -0.46 25.62
N ARG A 352 1.22 -1.20 26.61
CA ARG A 352 1.97 -2.15 27.45
C ARG A 352 1.28 -3.51 27.55
N PHE A 353 0.90 -4.07 26.40
CA PHE A 353 0.44 -5.46 26.36
C PHE A 353 1.62 -6.38 26.64
N VAL A 354 1.46 -7.32 27.57
CA VAL A 354 2.43 -8.34 27.92
C VAL A 354 2.37 -9.52 26.94
N GLY A 355 1.22 -9.73 26.29
CA GLY A 355 1.02 -10.80 25.31
C GLY A 355 -0.45 -11.06 25.01
N VAL A 356 -0.73 -12.27 24.55
CA VAL A 356 -2.05 -12.77 24.19
C VAL A 356 -2.43 -13.93 25.10
N GLU A 357 -3.69 -13.99 25.51
CA GLU A 357 -4.25 -15.08 26.31
C GLU A 357 -4.16 -16.43 25.56
N PRO A 358 -3.90 -17.56 26.26
CA PRO A 358 -3.78 -18.87 25.62
C PRO A 358 -4.98 -19.26 24.75
N GLU A 359 -6.20 -19.03 25.21
CA GLU A 359 -7.43 -19.30 24.44
C GLU A 359 -7.48 -18.47 23.15
N ALA A 360 -7.08 -17.20 23.21
CA ALA A 360 -6.98 -16.34 22.03
C ALA A 360 -5.88 -16.82 21.06
N VAL A 361 -4.74 -17.31 21.55
CA VAL A 361 -3.68 -17.89 20.71
C VAL A 361 -4.18 -19.15 19.99
N GLU A 362 -4.87 -20.05 20.68
CA GLU A 362 -5.46 -21.25 20.06
C GLU A 362 -6.41 -20.88 18.92
N ARG A 363 -7.20 -19.82 19.10
CA ARG A 363 -8.12 -19.31 18.08
C ARG A 363 -7.40 -18.68 16.89
N LEU A 364 -6.31 -17.96 17.14
CA LEU A 364 -5.45 -17.42 16.07
C LEU A 364 -4.78 -18.55 15.29
N VAL A 365 -4.33 -19.61 15.96
CA VAL A 365 -3.70 -20.78 15.31
C VAL A 365 -4.70 -21.58 14.46
N ALA A 366 -5.95 -21.70 14.91
CA ALA A 366 -6.98 -22.46 14.22
C ALA A 366 -7.60 -21.73 13.00
N TYR A 367 -7.32 -20.43 12.82
CA TYR A 367 -7.87 -19.65 11.72
C TYR A 367 -7.11 -19.89 10.41
N GLY A 368 -7.82 -19.81 9.28
CA GLY A 368 -7.27 -20.14 7.96
C GLY A 368 -6.39 -19.05 7.32
N TRP A 369 -6.45 -17.82 7.82
CA TRP A 369 -5.65 -16.66 7.37
C TRP A 369 -5.60 -16.47 5.84
N PRO A 370 -6.73 -16.24 5.15
CA PRO A 370 -6.75 -15.99 3.70
C PRO A 370 -5.89 -14.79 3.27
N GLY A 371 -5.71 -13.78 4.13
CA GLY A 371 -4.79 -12.66 3.92
C GLY A 371 -3.40 -12.85 4.54
N ASN A 372 -3.09 -14.06 5.00
CA ASN A 372 -1.79 -14.49 5.53
C ASN A 372 -1.27 -13.57 6.64
N ILE A 373 0.04 -13.28 6.65
CA ILE A 373 0.71 -12.50 7.70
C ILE A 373 0.17 -11.06 7.74
N ARG A 374 -0.21 -10.48 6.59
CA ARG A 374 -0.78 -9.12 6.54
C ARG A 374 -2.12 -9.04 7.27
N GLU A 375 -2.96 -10.05 7.12
CA GLU A 375 -4.23 -10.12 7.86
C GLU A 375 -3.99 -10.31 9.36
N LEU A 376 -3.08 -11.22 9.74
CA LEU A 376 -2.67 -11.41 11.13
C LEU A 376 -2.16 -10.10 11.76
N GLU A 377 -1.26 -9.39 11.08
CA GLU A 377 -0.74 -8.11 11.51
C GLU A 377 -1.87 -7.09 11.75
N ASN A 378 -2.79 -6.95 10.79
CA ASN A 378 -3.91 -6.03 10.88
C ASN A 378 -4.89 -6.37 12.01
N VAL A 379 -5.15 -7.67 12.23
CA VAL A 379 -6.01 -8.15 13.32
C VAL A 379 -5.39 -7.80 14.66
N ILE A 380 -4.10 -8.10 14.86
CA ILE A 380 -3.41 -7.79 16.12
C ILE A 380 -3.33 -6.28 16.35
N GLU A 381 -3.01 -5.48 15.32
CA GLU A 381 -3.03 -4.02 15.42
C GLU A 381 -4.41 -3.51 15.84
N ARG A 382 -5.45 -3.94 15.13
CA ARG A 382 -6.83 -3.51 15.37
C ARG A 382 -7.26 -3.87 16.79
N THR A 383 -7.01 -5.10 17.22
CA THR A 383 -7.33 -5.54 18.58
C THR A 383 -6.58 -4.69 19.61
N MET A 384 -5.27 -4.49 19.44
CA MET A 384 -4.50 -3.64 20.34
C MET A 384 -4.98 -2.19 20.39
N LEU A 385 -5.57 -1.64 19.33
CA LEU A 385 -6.15 -0.28 19.34
C LEU A 385 -7.38 -0.20 20.25
N PHE A 386 -8.30 -1.15 20.14
CA PHE A 386 -9.58 -1.13 20.86
C PHE A 386 -9.55 -1.76 22.25
N SER A 387 -8.53 -2.58 22.54
CA SER A 387 -8.42 -3.26 23.83
C SER A 387 -7.70 -2.43 24.88
N GLU A 388 -8.08 -2.71 26.13
CA GLU A 388 -7.49 -2.15 27.34
C GLU A 388 -6.92 -3.26 28.22
N GLY A 389 -5.93 -2.92 29.04
CA GLY A 389 -5.30 -3.86 29.96
C GLY A 389 -4.02 -4.52 29.42
N PRO A 390 -3.46 -5.48 30.17
CA PRO A 390 -2.13 -6.03 29.92
C PRO A 390 -2.13 -7.22 28.96
N LEU A 391 -3.28 -7.82 28.61
CA LEU A 391 -3.36 -9.02 27.77
C LEU A 391 -4.48 -8.87 26.75
N ILE A 392 -4.23 -9.33 25.52
CA ILE A 392 -5.27 -9.48 24.49
C ILE A 392 -6.09 -10.73 24.82
N ARG A 393 -7.39 -10.58 25.07
CA ARG A 393 -8.31 -11.68 25.40
C ARG A 393 -9.03 -12.19 24.16
N LEU A 394 -9.67 -13.37 24.24
CA LEU A 394 -10.48 -13.88 23.13
C LEU A 394 -11.61 -12.92 22.74
N ALA A 395 -12.25 -12.28 23.73
CA ALA A 395 -13.33 -11.31 23.50
C ALA A 395 -12.87 -10.03 22.78
N ASP A 396 -11.56 -9.76 22.74
CA ASP A 396 -10.95 -8.61 22.08
C ASP A 396 -10.67 -8.87 20.58
N LEU A 397 -10.64 -10.13 20.16
CA LEU A 397 -10.44 -10.49 18.76
C LEU A 397 -11.69 -10.16 17.93
N PRO A 398 -11.57 -9.92 16.62
CA PRO A 398 -12.72 -9.80 15.73
C PRO A 398 -13.71 -10.97 15.83
N ALA A 399 -14.99 -10.71 15.59
CA ALA A 399 -16.07 -11.71 15.73
C ALA A 399 -15.84 -12.97 14.88
N GLU A 400 -15.18 -12.83 13.73
CA GLU A 400 -14.79 -13.92 12.83
C GLU A 400 -13.85 -14.94 13.52
N LEU A 401 -13.09 -14.50 14.53
CA LEU A 401 -12.18 -15.33 15.32
C LEU A 401 -12.81 -15.86 16.62
N GLN A 402 -13.92 -15.25 17.08
CA GLN A 402 -14.59 -15.61 18.33
C GLN A 402 -15.52 -16.84 18.24
N GLY A 403 -15.97 -17.24 17.04
CA GLY A 403 -17.00 -18.29 16.86
C GLY A 403 -16.49 -19.69 16.45
N PRO A 404 -17.26 -20.77 16.71
CA PRO A 404 -16.87 -22.13 16.28
C PRO A 404 -17.27 -22.42 14.82
N LYS A 405 -16.29 -22.42 13.89
CA LYS A 405 -16.34 -22.85 12.45
C LYS A 405 -17.35 -22.05 11.58
N SER A 406 -17.15 -21.66 10.32
CA SER A 406 -16.22 -21.97 9.24
C SER A 406 -16.22 -20.77 8.26
N HIS A 407 -15.07 -20.41 7.68
CA HIS A 407 -15.02 -19.57 6.47
C HIS A 407 -14.91 -20.39 5.18
N THR A 408 -14.94 -21.72 5.28
CA THR A 408 -14.85 -22.64 4.14
C THR A 408 -16.18 -22.90 3.42
N ASP A 409 -17.30 -22.33 3.87
CA ASP A 409 -18.64 -22.69 3.34
C ASP A 409 -19.29 -21.61 2.46
N ARG A 410 -18.54 -20.57 2.05
CA ARG A 410 -19.07 -19.51 1.18
C ARG A 410 -18.60 -19.59 -0.29
N LEU A 411 -17.77 -20.55 -0.65
CA LEU A 411 -17.24 -20.69 -2.01
C LEU A 411 -17.70 -21.95 -2.76
N GLU A 412 -18.45 -22.86 -2.13
CA GLU A 412 -19.08 -23.98 -2.84
C GLU A 412 -20.57 -23.73 -3.07
N GLY A 413 -21.00 -24.05 -4.30
CA GLY A 413 -22.22 -23.56 -4.93
C GLY A 413 -23.52 -23.82 -4.14
N ARG A 414 -24.39 -22.81 -4.17
CA ARG A 414 -25.82 -23.00 -3.89
C ARG A 414 -26.44 -23.85 -5.00
N THR A 415 -26.54 -25.15 -4.79
CA THR A 415 -27.62 -25.95 -5.37
C THR A 415 -28.79 -25.97 -4.38
N PRO A 416 -30.03 -25.62 -4.78
CA PRO A 416 -31.18 -25.78 -3.91
C PRO A 416 -31.47 -27.27 -3.67
N PRO A 417 -31.99 -27.66 -2.49
CA PRO A 417 -32.30 -29.05 -2.22
C PRO A 417 -33.54 -29.49 -3.02
N GLU A 418 -33.37 -30.55 -3.81
CA GLU A 418 -34.47 -31.29 -4.43
C GLU A 418 -35.37 -31.88 -3.34
N ARG A 419 -36.66 -31.56 -3.40
CA ARG A 419 -37.69 -32.20 -2.58
C ARG A 419 -38.05 -33.53 -3.24
N GLU A 420 -37.62 -34.62 -2.62
CA GLU A 420 -38.22 -35.95 -2.83
C GLU A 420 -39.71 -35.89 -2.52
N ASN A 421 -40.55 -36.20 -3.51
CA ASN A 421 -41.92 -36.62 -3.27
C ASN A 421 -42.11 -38.02 -3.81
N ARG A 422 -42.13 -38.96 -2.85
CA ARG A 422 -42.40 -40.38 -2.98
C ARG A 422 -43.85 -40.57 -3.40
N ILE A 423 -44.10 -41.08 -4.62
CA ILE A 423 -45.37 -41.72 -4.97
C ILE A 423 -45.08 -43.12 -5.50
N THR A 424 -45.54 -44.08 -4.71
CA THR A 424 -45.69 -45.50 -4.98
C THR A 424 -46.73 -45.75 -6.08
N GLY A 425 -46.47 -46.69 -7.01
CA GLY A 425 -47.55 -47.28 -7.82
C GLY A 425 -47.12 -47.94 -9.14
N SER A 426 -46.99 -49.26 -9.10
CA SER A 426 -47.34 -50.27 -10.13
C SER A 426 -47.13 -50.03 -11.64
N ARG A 427 -46.43 -51.00 -12.27
CA ARG A 427 -46.43 -51.43 -13.70
C ARG A 427 -47.85 -51.67 -14.28
N PRO A 428 -48.06 -51.98 -15.59
CA PRO A 428 -47.15 -52.01 -16.77
C PRO A 428 -47.69 -51.44 -18.13
N ALA A 429 -46.77 -51.29 -19.10
CA ALA A 429 -46.81 -51.62 -20.54
C ALA A 429 -47.85 -51.07 -21.55
N VAL A 430 -47.41 -51.10 -22.83
CA VAL A 430 -48.12 -50.87 -24.11
C VAL A 430 -48.21 -49.38 -24.50
N GLY A 431 -47.87 -48.89 -25.69
CA GLY A 431 -47.51 -49.48 -26.97
C GLY A 431 -48.08 -48.59 -28.10
N ALA A 432 -47.25 -48.35 -29.12
CA ALA A 432 -47.60 -48.05 -30.51
C ALA A 432 -48.27 -46.71 -30.92
N ASP A 433 -47.65 -46.17 -31.99
CA ASP A 433 -48.25 -45.56 -33.18
C ASP A 433 -48.94 -44.18 -33.06
N LYS A 434 -48.44 -43.12 -33.71
CA LYS A 434 -48.19 -42.83 -35.15
C LYS A 434 -49.38 -42.12 -35.81
N ILE A 435 -49.00 -41.09 -36.58
CA ILE A 435 -49.72 -40.44 -37.70
C ILE A 435 -50.84 -39.48 -37.23
N GLY A 436 -50.91 -38.24 -37.68
CA GLY A 436 -50.18 -37.52 -38.72
C GLY A 436 -51.06 -36.39 -39.27
N THR A 437 -50.41 -35.43 -39.97
CA THR A 437 -50.92 -34.63 -41.10
C THR A 437 -52.15 -33.73 -40.85
N ALA A 438 -52.27 -32.50 -41.31
CA ALA A 438 -51.52 -31.62 -42.21
C ALA A 438 -52.19 -30.22 -42.06
N ASP A 439 -51.47 -29.12 -42.29
CA ASP A 439 -51.81 -28.26 -43.44
C ASP A 439 -50.73 -27.21 -43.72
N GLU A 440 -50.74 -26.80 -44.97
CA GLU A 440 -49.68 -26.22 -45.79
C GLU A 440 -49.51 -24.68 -45.70
N ARG A 441 -48.27 -24.24 -46.01
CA ARG A 441 -47.86 -23.05 -46.82
C ARG A 441 -48.27 -21.65 -46.32
N ALA A 442 -47.50 -20.57 -46.42
CA ALA A 442 -46.16 -20.17 -46.86
C ALA A 442 -46.01 -18.73 -46.28
N ALA A 443 -44.90 -18.09 -45.96
CA ALA A 443 -43.67 -17.75 -46.68
C ALA A 443 -43.04 -16.60 -45.85
N GLY A 444 -41.70 -16.47 -45.80
CA GLY A 444 -41.05 -15.23 -45.35
C GLY A 444 -39.78 -15.38 -44.50
N GLU A 445 -38.69 -15.78 -45.16
CA GLU A 445 -37.30 -15.31 -44.99
C GLU A 445 -36.58 -15.32 -43.60
N GLY A 446 -35.43 -16.01 -43.58
CA GLY A 446 -34.20 -15.44 -43.02
C GLY A 446 -33.54 -16.18 -41.85
N THR A 447 -32.45 -16.88 -42.15
CA THR A 447 -31.68 -17.74 -41.24
C THR A 447 -30.44 -17.03 -40.65
N LEU A 448 -30.27 -17.08 -39.31
CA LEU A 448 -29.03 -17.01 -38.46
C LEU A 448 -28.17 -15.71 -38.48
N PRO A 449 -27.32 -15.38 -37.45
CA PRO A 449 -26.66 -16.24 -36.44
C PRO A 449 -26.57 -15.61 -35.00
N PRO A 450 -25.80 -16.20 -34.03
CA PRO A 450 -25.81 -15.84 -32.61
C PRO A 450 -24.79 -14.74 -32.24
N GLY A 451 -25.14 -13.93 -31.25
CA GLY A 451 -24.24 -12.94 -30.64
C GLY A 451 -24.98 -11.68 -30.22
N ALA A 452 -25.14 -11.48 -28.91
CA ALA A 452 -25.30 -10.15 -28.34
C ALA A 452 -24.66 -10.14 -26.95
N GLU A 453 -23.66 -9.28 -26.84
CA GLU A 453 -22.74 -9.12 -25.75
C GLU A 453 -23.42 -8.67 -24.44
N VAL A 454 -22.71 -8.96 -23.37
CA VAL A 454 -22.92 -8.48 -22.00
C VAL A 454 -23.19 -6.97 -22.00
N SER A 455 -24.36 -6.56 -21.50
CA SER A 455 -24.73 -5.17 -21.23
C SER A 455 -23.60 -4.47 -20.47
N SER A 456 -23.13 -3.34 -21.00
CA SER A 456 -21.97 -2.64 -20.47
C SER A 456 -22.22 -2.17 -19.02
N LEU A 457 -21.17 -2.11 -18.19
CA LEU A 457 -21.26 -1.56 -16.82
C LEU A 457 -21.93 -0.17 -16.79
N LYS A 458 -21.77 0.60 -17.87
CA LYS A 458 -22.39 1.90 -18.07
C LYS A 458 -23.92 1.83 -18.17
N GLU A 459 -24.46 0.80 -18.84
CA GLU A 459 -25.90 0.57 -18.94
C GLU A 459 -26.47 0.03 -17.63
N ALA A 460 -25.73 -0.85 -16.93
CA ALA A 460 -26.14 -1.35 -15.63
C ALA A 460 -26.22 -0.24 -14.57
N VAL A 461 -25.20 0.64 -14.50
CA VAL A 461 -25.19 1.79 -13.59
C VAL A 461 -26.29 2.79 -13.95
N ARG A 462 -26.53 3.03 -15.24
CA ARG A 462 -27.60 3.92 -15.69
C ARG A 462 -28.97 3.38 -15.31
N ALA A 463 -29.23 2.09 -15.51
CA ALA A 463 -30.49 1.46 -15.16
C ALA A 463 -30.79 1.51 -13.65
N GLU A 464 -29.77 1.28 -12.80
CA GLU A 464 -29.94 1.40 -11.35
C GLU A 464 -30.10 2.84 -10.88
N THR A 465 -29.39 3.79 -11.49
CA THR A 465 -29.54 5.21 -11.17
C THR A 465 -30.94 5.71 -11.53
N GLU A 466 -31.46 5.32 -12.70
CA GLU A 466 -32.83 5.65 -13.14
C GLU A 466 -33.89 5.01 -12.22
N ARG A 467 -33.64 3.80 -11.70
CA ARG A 467 -34.54 3.13 -10.74
C ARG A 467 -34.63 3.87 -9.40
N VAL A 468 -33.48 4.19 -8.80
CA VAL A 468 -33.42 4.93 -7.53
C VAL A 468 -34.01 6.33 -7.67
N GLU A 469 -33.72 7.01 -8.78
CA GLU A 469 -34.25 8.34 -9.05
C GLU A 469 -35.78 8.33 -9.19
N ARG A 470 -36.34 7.33 -9.88
CA ARG A 470 -37.80 7.14 -10.00
C ARG A 470 -38.46 6.94 -8.63
N GLU A 471 -37.88 6.11 -7.78
CA GLU A 471 -38.42 5.80 -6.45
C GLU A 471 -38.44 7.04 -5.54
N LEU A 472 -37.35 7.81 -5.53
CA LEU A 472 -37.25 9.04 -4.72
C LEU A 472 -38.23 10.12 -5.18
N ILE A 473 -38.39 10.28 -6.49
CA ILE A 473 -39.33 11.25 -7.06
C ILE A 473 -40.78 10.83 -6.75
N GLN A 474 -41.12 9.56 -6.93
CA GLN A 474 -42.47 9.05 -6.64
C GLN A 474 -42.82 9.24 -5.16
N ARG A 475 -41.93 8.85 -4.25
CA ARG A 475 -42.12 9.01 -2.81
C ARG A 475 -42.30 10.47 -2.40
N ALA A 476 -41.51 11.38 -2.99
CA ALA A 476 -41.65 12.81 -2.71
C ALA A 476 -42.97 13.39 -3.25
N LEU A 477 -43.49 12.87 -4.37
CA LEU A 477 -44.79 13.27 -4.91
C LEU A 477 -45.94 12.74 -4.04
N ASP A 478 -45.88 11.49 -3.60
CA ASP A 478 -46.89 10.87 -2.73
C ASP A 478 -46.99 11.61 -1.39
N GLU A 479 -45.85 11.91 -0.76
CA GLU A 479 -45.77 12.62 0.51
C GLU A 479 -46.19 14.11 0.42
N THR A 480 -46.23 14.68 -0.79
CA THR A 480 -46.66 16.07 -1.03
C THR A 480 -48.02 16.17 -1.73
N GLY A 481 -48.74 15.05 -1.87
CA GLY A 481 -50.05 15.00 -2.52
C GLY A 481 -50.02 15.45 -3.99
N GLY A 482 -48.94 15.15 -4.71
CA GLY A 482 -48.75 15.53 -6.11
C GLY A 482 -48.30 16.99 -6.33
N ASN A 483 -48.01 17.75 -5.28
CA ASN A 483 -47.54 19.13 -5.43
C ASN A 483 -46.06 19.20 -5.85
N VAL A 484 -45.85 19.30 -7.16
CA VAL A 484 -44.52 19.36 -7.80
C VAL A 484 -43.60 20.45 -7.22
N THR A 485 -44.15 21.58 -6.74
CA THR A 485 -43.33 22.66 -6.18
C THR A 485 -42.81 22.30 -4.78
N GLN A 486 -43.62 21.62 -3.96
CA GLN A 486 -43.20 21.15 -2.65
C GLN A 486 -42.28 19.93 -2.75
N ALA A 487 -42.57 19.00 -3.68
CA ALA A 487 -41.72 17.84 -3.97
C ALA A 487 -40.31 18.28 -4.41
N ALA A 488 -40.20 19.28 -5.29
CA ALA A 488 -38.92 19.83 -5.74
C ALA A 488 -38.11 20.43 -4.59
N ARG A 489 -38.77 21.15 -3.67
CA ARG A 489 -38.13 21.72 -2.49
C ARG A 489 -37.63 20.64 -1.53
N LYS A 490 -38.39 19.55 -1.36
CA LYS A 490 -38.01 18.41 -0.51
C LYS A 490 -36.82 17.64 -1.08
N LEU A 491 -36.78 17.47 -2.40
CA LEU A 491 -35.68 16.84 -3.12
C LEU A 491 -34.49 17.79 -3.36
N GLN A 492 -34.56 19.04 -2.89
CA GLN A 492 -33.53 20.07 -3.06
C GLN A 492 -33.12 20.33 -4.53
N ILE A 493 -34.06 20.17 -5.46
CA ILE A 493 -33.84 20.45 -6.89
C ILE A 493 -34.80 21.53 -7.39
N SER A 494 -34.46 22.14 -8.53
CA SER A 494 -35.34 23.14 -9.13
C SER A 494 -36.65 22.49 -9.62
N ARG A 495 -37.76 23.23 -9.54
CA ARG A 495 -39.06 22.77 -10.09
C ARG A 495 -38.96 22.36 -11.56
N LYS A 496 -38.20 23.11 -12.36
CA LYS A 496 -37.97 22.82 -13.79
C LYS A 496 -37.19 21.52 -13.98
N SER A 497 -36.18 21.27 -13.15
CA SER A 497 -35.39 20.03 -13.17
C SER A 497 -36.24 18.82 -12.79
N LEU A 498 -37.09 18.94 -11.76
CA LEU A 498 -38.01 17.87 -11.37
C LEU A 498 -39.02 17.56 -12.49
N GLN A 499 -39.57 18.59 -13.14
CA GLN A 499 -40.50 18.40 -14.26
C GLN A 499 -39.86 17.67 -15.45
N THR A 500 -38.61 17.97 -15.79
CA THR A 500 -37.87 17.25 -16.83
C THR A 500 -37.67 15.79 -16.46
N LYS A 501 -37.23 15.51 -15.22
CA LYS A 501 -37.00 14.15 -14.72
C LYS A 501 -38.28 13.32 -14.63
N MET A 502 -39.39 13.90 -14.20
CA MET A 502 -40.70 13.26 -14.21
C MET A 502 -41.14 12.86 -15.63
N LYS A 503 -40.81 13.69 -16.64
CA LYS A 503 -41.11 13.41 -18.05
C LYS A 503 -40.23 12.29 -18.62
N GLU A 504 -38.93 12.31 -18.29
CA GLU A 504 -37.97 11.29 -18.72
C GLU A 504 -38.26 9.91 -18.10
N LEU A 505 -38.72 9.88 -16.85
CA LEU A 505 -38.99 8.64 -16.11
C LEU A 505 -40.41 8.10 -16.30
N GLY A 506 -41.27 8.80 -17.05
CA GLY A 506 -42.64 8.39 -17.36
C GLY A 506 -43.63 8.56 -16.19
N LEU A 507 -43.32 9.39 -15.20
CA LEU A 507 -44.10 9.57 -13.97
C LEU A 507 -45.25 10.59 -14.11
N ARG A 508 -45.87 10.68 -15.29
CA ARG A 508 -46.98 11.62 -15.53
C ARG A 508 -48.18 10.89 -16.11
N ASP A 509 -49.20 10.72 -15.28
CA ASP A 509 -50.55 10.43 -15.75
C ASP A 509 -51.13 11.66 -16.45
N ARG A 510 -51.86 11.39 -17.54
CA ARG A 510 -52.66 12.39 -18.25
C ARG A 510 -53.81 12.88 -17.34
N GLU A 511 -54.18 14.14 -17.57
CA GLU A 511 -55.36 14.88 -17.08
C GLU A 511 -55.22 15.59 -15.71
N GLY A 512 -55.68 16.82 -15.51
CA GLY A 512 -56.63 17.62 -16.29
C GLY A 512 -56.28 19.12 -16.36
N GLY A 513 -56.89 19.77 -17.35
CA GLY A 513 -57.20 21.20 -17.29
C GLY A 513 -58.46 21.47 -16.48
#